data_AF-A0A7V9BXY2-F1
#
_entry.id   AF-A0A7V9BXY2-F1
#
_cell.length_a   1.000
_cell.length_b   1.000
_cell.length_c   1.000
_cell.angle_alpha   90.00
_cell.angle_beta   90.00
_cell.angle_gamma   90.00
#
_symmetry.space_group_name_H-M   'P 1'
#
loop_
_entity.id
_entity.type
_entity.pdbx_description
1 polymer ?
#
loop_
_entity_poly.entity_id
_entity_poly.type
_entity_poly.pdbx_seq_one_letter_code
_entity_poly.pdbx_strand_id
1 'polypeptide(L)'
;RYSSPKYESLALWHLDHYEEAATIAAQTGSDLLLAQVGYPDAGRAALDRIAASLAPQVRATFLAHGRLCIAKGPGRVVKGPRRWS
;
A
#
# COMPACT_ATOMS: atom_id res chain seq x y z
N ARG A 1 -9.65 13.98 -18.17
CA ARG A 1 -10.19 14.05 -16.80
C ARG A 1 -9.58 12.90 -16.01
N TYR A 2 -8.61 13.15 -15.14
CA TYR A 2 -7.90 12.10 -14.40
C TYR A 2 -8.63 11.81 -13.08
N SER A 3 -9.76 11.08 -13.13
CA SER A 3 -10.41 10.58 -11.92
C SER A 3 -9.86 9.17 -11.66
N SER A 4 -8.95 9.03 -10.69
CA SER A 4 -8.50 7.71 -10.25
C SER A 4 -9.22 7.37 -8.95
N PRO A 5 -9.93 6.22 -8.88
CA PRO A 5 -10.57 5.75 -7.65
C PRO A 5 -9.63 5.71 -6.44
N LYS A 6 -8.32 5.47 -6.67
CA LYS A 6 -7.31 5.51 -5.60
C LYS A 6 -7.16 6.92 -5.00
N TYR A 7 -7.01 7.94 -5.85
CA TYR A 7 -6.88 9.31 -5.37
C TYR A 7 -8.20 9.83 -4.77
N GLU A 8 -9.33 9.42 -5.33
CA GLU A 8 -10.65 9.75 -4.81
C GLU A 8 -10.86 9.20 -3.39
N SER A 9 -10.59 7.92 -3.16
CA SER A 9 -10.68 7.33 -1.81
C SER A 9 -9.74 8.00 -0.80
N LEU A 10 -8.52 8.36 -1.21
CA LEU A 10 -7.58 9.08 -0.33
C LEU A 10 -8.07 10.49 -0.02
N ALA A 11 -8.63 11.19 -1.00
CA ALA A 11 -9.20 12.52 -0.79
C ALA A 11 -10.36 12.47 0.20
N LEU A 12 -11.30 11.52 0.04
CA LEU A 12 -12.41 11.32 0.97
C LEU A 12 -11.91 10.99 2.38
N TRP A 13 -10.89 10.14 2.50
CA TRP A 13 -10.28 9.82 3.80
C TRP A 13 -9.72 11.06 4.50
N HIS A 14 -9.06 11.95 3.75
CA HIS A 14 -8.54 13.22 4.29
C HIS A 14 -9.61 14.26 4.61
N LEU A 15 -10.84 14.04 4.14
CA LEU A 15 -12.02 14.85 4.46
C LEU A 15 -12.86 14.22 5.58
N ASP A 16 -12.36 13.18 6.25
CA ASP A 16 -13.05 12.41 7.29
C ASP A 16 -14.30 11.65 6.81
N HIS A 17 -14.44 11.45 5.49
CA HIS A 17 -15.52 10.66 4.88
C HIS A 17 -15.11 9.18 4.80
N TYR A 18 -14.90 8.55 5.96
CA TYR A 18 -14.26 7.25 6.05
C TYR A 18 -15.05 6.11 5.40
N GLU A 19 -16.38 6.08 5.51
CA GLU A 19 -17.21 5.03 4.88
C GLU A 19 -17.18 5.08 3.36
N GLU A 20 -17.26 6.29 2.79
CA GLU A 20 -17.15 6.50 1.34
C GLU A 20 -15.74 6.13 0.85
N ALA A 21 -14.70 6.57 1.56
CA ALA A 21 -13.32 6.20 1.27
C ALA A 21 -13.11 4.68 1.25
N ALA A 22 -13.61 3.98 2.28
CA ALA A 22 -13.51 2.53 2.40
C ALA A 22 -14.25 1.80 1.27
N THR A 23 -15.43 2.29 0.90
CA THR A 23 -16.24 1.74 -0.19
C THR A 23 -15.51 1.85 -1.52
N ILE A 24 -14.94 3.02 -1.83
CA ILE A 24 -14.18 3.22 -3.07
C ILE A 24 -12.89 2.38 -3.04
N ALA A 25 -12.18 2.34 -1.91
CA ALA A 25 -10.95 1.56 -1.78
C ALA A 25 -11.15 0.07 -2.09
N ALA A 26 -12.27 -0.51 -1.64
CA ALA A 26 -12.63 -1.90 -1.92
C ALA A 26 -12.79 -2.22 -3.41
N GLN A 27 -13.12 -1.24 -4.24
CA GLN A 27 -13.29 -1.40 -5.69
C GLN A 27 -11.96 -1.38 -6.45
N THR A 28 -10.87 -0.92 -5.82
CA THR A 28 -9.59 -0.69 -6.52
C THR A 28 -8.70 -1.93 -6.67
N GLY A 29 -9.00 -3.00 -5.92
CA GLY A 29 -8.14 -4.19 -5.82
C GLY A 29 -6.76 -3.93 -5.21
N SER A 30 -6.54 -2.75 -4.61
CA SER A 30 -5.23 -2.34 -4.08
C SER A 30 -5.13 -2.67 -2.60
N ASP A 31 -4.41 -3.74 -2.24
CA ASP A 31 -4.23 -4.15 -0.85
C ASP A 31 -3.61 -3.05 0.02
N LEU A 32 -2.66 -2.28 -0.52
CA LEU A 32 -2.07 -1.15 0.22
C LEU A 32 -3.12 -0.07 0.54
N LEU A 33 -4.07 0.15 -0.37
CA LEU A 33 -5.10 1.17 -0.18
C LEU A 33 -6.14 0.67 0.83
N LEU A 34 -6.56 -0.59 0.71
CA LEU A 34 -7.44 -1.23 1.70
C LEU A 34 -6.83 -1.22 3.10
N ALA A 35 -5.53 -1.49 3.23
CA ALA A 35 -4.81 -1.42 4.50
C ALA A 35 -4.79 0.01 5.10
N GLN A 36 -4.90 1.05 4.27
CA GLN A 36 -4.78 2.43 4.69
C GLN A 36 -6.13 3.10 4.99
N VAL A 37 -7.14 2.85 4.16
CA VAL A 37 -8.44 3.56 4.21
C VAL A 37 -9.66 2.64 4.16
N GLY A 38 -9.45 1.32 4.11
CA GLY A 38 -10.54 0.34 4.10
C GLY A 38 -11.14 0.11 5.49
N TYR A 39 -12.26 -0.63 5.53
CA TYR A 39 -12.84 -1.09 6.79
C TYR A 39 -11.83 -1.90 7.62
N PRO A 40 -11.87 -1.86 8.96
CA PRO A 40 -10.84 -2.47 9.82
C PRO A 40 -10.50 -3.92 9.46
N ASP A 41 -11.51 -4.76 9.28
CA ASP A 41 -11.32 -6.19 8.96
C ASP A 41 -10.72 -6.39 7.55
N ALA A 42 -11.19 -5.60 6.58
CA ALA A 42 -10.67 -5.64 5.21
C ALA A 42 -9.23 -5.12 5.15
N GLY A 43 -8.92 -4.08 5.91
CA GLY A 43 -7.57 -3.53 6.04
C GLY A 43 -6.62 -4.52 6.71
N ARG A 44 -7.07 -5.24 7.74
CA ARG A 44 -6.27 -6.29 8.38
C ARG A 44 -6.00 -7.45 7.42
N ALA A 45 -7.02 -7.94 6.72
CA ALA A 45 -6.86 -8.98 5.72
C ALA A 45 -5.92 -8.55 4.58
N ALA A 46 -5.95 -7.28 4.19
CA ALA A 46 -5.04 -6.72 3.18
C ALA A 46 -3.59 -6.68 3.69
N LEU A 47 -3.36 -6.26 4.94
CA LEU A 47 -2.04 -6.32 5.56
C LEU A 47 -1.48 -7.75 5.60
N ASP A 48 -2.33 -8.74 5.90
CA ASP A 48 -1.93 -10.15 5.93
C ASP A 48 -1.52 -10.66 4.54
N ARG A 49 -2.26 -10.27 3.48
CA ARG A 49 -1.90 -10.58 2.09
C ARG A 49 -0.57 -9.95 1.69
N ILE A 50 -0.36 -8.67 2.03
CA ILE A 50 0.91 -7.99 1.78
C ILE A 50 2.03 -8.74 2.48
N ALA A 51 1.88 -9.02 3.79
CA ALA A 51 2.89 -9.73 4.57
C ALA A 51 3.22 -11.12 4.00
N ALA A 52 2.23 -11.85 3.50
CA ALA A 52 2.42 -13.16 2.88
C ALA A 52 3.24 -13.10 1.57
N SER A 53 3.18 -11.98 0.84
CA SER A 53 3.95 -11.77 -0.40
C SER A 53 5.40 -11.31 -0.17
N LEU A 54 5.75 -10.90 1.04
CA LEU A 54 7.07 -10.34 1.35
C LEU A 54 8.10 -11.43 1.68
N ALA A 55 9.35 -11.18 1.28
CA ALA A 55 10.46 -12.01 1.72
C ALA A 55 10.61 -11.96 3.26
N PRO A 56 11.03 -13.06 3.92
CA PRO A 56 11.06 -13.16 5.39
C PRO A 56 11.76 -12.00 6.08
N GLN A 57 12.91 -11.55 5.54
CA GLN A 57 13.69 -10.45 6.10
C GLN A 57 12.97 -9.09 6.05
N VAL A 58 12.03 -8.90 5.12
CA VAL A 58 11.24 -7.67 4.98
C VAL A 58 9.92 -7.77 5.74
N ARG A 59 9.34 -8.98 5.79
CA ARG A 59 8.06 -9.27 6.44
C ARG A 59 8.05 -8.90 7.92
N ALA A 60 9.11 -9.21 8.66
CA ALA A 60 9.18 -8.90 10.09
C ALA A 60 9.07 -7.40 10.36
N THR A 61 9.84 -6.59 9.62
CA THR A 61 9.79 -5.13 9.69
C THR A 61 8.42 -4.59 9.27
N PHE A 62 7.84 -5.15 8.21
CA PHE A 62 6.51 -4.75 7.75
C PHE A 62 5.42 -5.02 8.79
N LEU A 63 5.42 -6.20 9.42
CA LEU A 63 4.44 -6.55 10.45
C LEU A 63 4.55 -5.67 11.70
N ALA A 64 5.77 -5.23 12.05
CA ALA A 64 6.00 -4.35 13.19
C ALA A 64 5.52 -2.90 12.96
N HIS A 65 5.69 -2.39 11.73
CA HIS A 65 5.46 -0.96 11.44
C HIS A 65 4.26 -0.68 10.53
N GLY A 66 3.63 -1.71 9.97
CA GLY A 66 2.57 -1.58 8.95
C GLY A 66 3.06 -0.98 7.63
N ARG A 67 4.37 -0.76 7.49
CA ARG A 67 5.01 -0.14 6.34
C ARG A 67 6.36 -0.77 6.08
N LEU A 68 6.77 -0.75 4.82
CA LEU A 68 8.12 -1.15 4.43
C LEU A 68 9.10 -0.07 4.87
N CYS A 69 9.76 -0.27 6.00
CA CYS A 69 10.92 0.52 6.35
C CYS A 69 12.11 -0.01 5.55
N ILE A 70 12.67 0.81 4.65
CA ILE A 70 13.94 0.49 4.02
C ILE A 70 14.99 0.58 5.12
N ALA A 71 15.32 -0.57 5.75
CA ALA A 71 16.53 -0.66 6.53
C ALA A 71 17.66 -0.25 5.58
N LYS A 72 18.41 0.79 5.93
CA LYS A 72 19.53 1.30 5.14
C LYS A 72 20.69 0.31 5.21
N GLY A 73 20.49 -0.89 4.66
CA GLY A 73 21.57 -1.84 4.40
C GLY A 73 22.45 -1.31 3.26
N PRO A 74 23.69 -1.78 3.12
CA PRO A 74 24.63 -1.32 2.08
C PRO A 74 24.21 -1.85 0.70
N GLY A 75 23.07 -1.39 0.19
CA GLY A 75 22.56 -1.75 -1.11
C GLY A 75 23.30 -0.96 -2.19
N ARG A 76 24.24 -1.61 -2.90
CA ARG A 76 24.68 -1.15 -4.22
C ARG A 76 23.46 -1.08 -5.12
N VAL A 77 23.07 0.14 -5.50
CA VAL A 77 22.16 0.36 -6.62
C VAL A 77 22.93 -0.01 -7.89
N VAL A 78 22.66 -1.20 -8.45
CA VAL A 78 23.13 -1.53 -9.79
C VAL A 78 22.24 -0.77 -10.76
N LYS A 79 22.70 0.39 -11.24
CA LYS A 79 22.08 1.08 -12.37
C LYS A 79 22.23 0.17 -13.60
N GLY A 80 21.16 -0.52 -13.97
CA GLY A 80 21.06 -1.12 -15.30
C GLY A 80 21.12 -0.03 -16.39
N PRO A 81 21.74 -0.28 -17.54
CA PRO A 81 21.85 0.72 -18.60
C PRO A 81 20.46 1.05 -19.14
N ARG A 82 20.05 2.31 -19.01
CA ARG A 82 18.86 2.83 -19.68
C ARG A 82 19.13 2.88 -21.19
N ARG A 83 18.66 1.89 -21.93
CA ARG A 83 18.47 2.02 -23.38
C ARG A 83 17.12 2.67 -23.61
N TRP A 84 17.14 3.85 -24.22
CA TRP A 84 15.99 4.42 -24.91
C TRP A 84 16.30 4.26 -26.40
N SER A 85 15.37 3.62 -27.12
CA SER A 85 15.32 3.59 -28.58
C SER A 85 14.14 4.41 -29.04
#